data_AF-A0AAN8F4U5-F1
#
_entry.id   AF-A0AAN8F4U5-F1
#
_cell.length_a   1.000
_cell.length_b   1.000
_cell.length_c   1.000
_cell.angle_alpha   90.00
_cell.angle_beta   90.00
_cell.angle_gamma   90.00
#
_symmetry.space_group_name_H-M   'P 1'
#
loop_
_entity.id
_entity.type
_entity.pdbx_description
1 polymer ?
#
loop_
_entity_poly.entity_id
_entity_poly.type
_entity_poly.pdbx_seq_one_letter_code
_entity_poly.pdbx_strand_id
1 'polypeptide(L)'
;MASNQCTFTSNNSVIKGFDTKDTDLSGARLAWQKLQKTLQTTNRINFSNRPPLYPPVVEAQNTSDVTVTTRMKRSWADELLNTINKVPCYDSPIPFMNYLSQVVIEVPSLSSIFELAFLEKMCSMHEHIATELSAFDDFTPYRNIWSIANFVSCLSPNYLFNCTELSANDVNTVHHLISYCIPYRDQLITCKIACKENPSCASCQEVPSNCSTAMMFDLFYRLLPRDLDAQPLHLNTFLPVFTLSGYATQNIVITIDLYNNLERAIVRFMKHENLRMKEVSVGRIYEDGTQHNS
;
A
#
# COMPACT_ATOMS: atom_id res chain seq x y z
N MET A 1 11.15 -42.98 23.45
CA MET A 1 11.11 -42.76 21.98
C MET A 1 9.66 -42.85 21.53
N ALA A 2 9.02 -41.71 21.32
CA ALA A 2 7.69 -41.63 20.72
C ALA A 2 7.77 -40.56 19.63
N SER A 3 7.69 -41.02 18.39
CA SER A 3 7.60 -40.21 17.18
C SER A 3 6.17 -39.71 17.08
N ASN A 4 5.95 -38.41 17.26
CA ASN A 4 4.69 -37.78 16.90
C ASN A 4 4.85 -37.15 15.52
N GLN A 5 4.37 -37.87 14.50
CA GLN A 5 4.12 -37.31 13.18
C GLN A 5 2.99 -36.30 13.27
N CYS A 6 3.25 -35.05 12.88
CA CYS A 6 2.21 -34.05 12.68
C CYS A 6 1.53 -34.29 11.33
N THR A 7 0.27 -34.73 11.35
CA THR A 7 -0.62 -34.73 10.19
C THR A 7 -1.27 -33.36 10.04
N PHE A 8 -1.06 -32.72 8.89
CA PHE A 8 -1.71 -31.46 8.53
C PHE A 8 -3.08 -31.74 7.91
N THR A 9 -4.15 -31.24 8.55
CA THR A 9 -5.47 -31.10 7.92
C THR A 9 -5.70 -29.64 7.54
N SER A 10 -6.04 -29.41 6.27
CA SER A 10 -6.27 -28.10 5.68
C SER A 10 -7.53 -27.45 6.27
N ASN A 11 -7.39 -26.42 7.10
CA ASN A 11 -8.45 -25.44 7.32
C ASN A 11 -7.93 -24.11 7.91
N ASN A 12 -7.93 -23.08 7.06
CA ASN A 12 -7.96 -21.63 7.34
C ASN A 12 -7.33 -21.15 8.65
N SER A 13 -6.02 -20.91 8.56
CA SER A 13 -5.28 -19.70 8.98
C SER A 13 -3.81 -20.11 9.03
N VAL A 14 -3.00 -19.62 8.09
CA VAL A 14 -1.59 -20.06 7.90
C VAL A 14 -0.71 -19.80 9.13
N ILE A 15 -1.19 -19.05 10.13
CA ILE A 15 -0.50 -18.80 11.39
C ILE A 15 -1.46 -19.11 12.55
N LYS A 16 -1.47 -20.34 13.05
CA LYS A 16 -2.15 -20.74 14.29
C LYS A 16 -1.10 -21.27 15.26
N GLY A 17 -1.05 -20.72 16.48
CA GLY A 17 -0.29 -21.31 17.58
C GLY A 17 1.10 -20.74 17.89
N PHE A 18 1.49 -19.60 17.31
CA PHE A 18 2.73 -18.89 17.69
C PHE A 18 2.60 -18.08 18.98
N ASP A 19 1.40 -18.02 19.57
CA ASP A 19 1.23 -17.52 20.93
C ASP A 19 1.91 -18.50 21.90
N THR A 20 2.94 -18.02 22.60
CA THR A 20 3.47 -18.74 23.74
C THR A 20 2.36 -18.82 24.77
N LYS A 21 1.81 -20.01 25.01
CA LYS A 21 0.86 -20.24 26.11
C LYS A 21 1.65 -20.55 27.37
N ASP A 22 1.09 -20.19 28.52
CA ASP A 22 1.59 -20.56 29.85
C ASP A 22 2.97 -19.96 30.21
N THR A 23 3.33 -18.83 29.60
CA THR A 23 4.42 -17.95 30.07
C THR A 23 3.87 -16.79 30.91
N ASP A 24 4.69 -16.22 31.80
CA ASP A 24 4.29 -15.10 32.67
C ASP A 24 3.73 -13.89 31.90
N LEU A 25 4.14 -13.70 30.65
CA LEU A 25 3.68 -12.63 29.76
C LEU A 25 2.44 -12.99 28.94
N SER A 26 2.15 -14.29 28.76
CA SER A 26 1.04 -14.76 27.94
C SER A 26 -0.32 -14.64 28.63
N GLY A 27 -0.38 -14.83 29.94
CA GLY A 27 -1.64 -14.84 30.70
C GLY A 27 -2.38 -13.51 30.62
N ALA A 28 -1.68 -12.41 30.91
CA ALA A 28 -2.25 -11.06 30.85
C ALA A 28 -2.63 -10.66 29.41
N ARG A 29 -1.78 -10.99 28.42
CA ARG A 29 -2.05 -10.73 26.99
C ARG A 29 -3.29 -11.48 26.50
N LEU A 30 -3.40 -12.77 26.78
CA LEU A 30 -4.54 -13.61 26.38
C LEU A 30 -5.84 -13.15 27.08
N ALA A 31 -5.76 -12.74 28.35
CA ALA A 31 -6.88 -12.15 29.06
C ALA A 31 -7.34 -10.84 28.41
N TRP A 32 -6.39 -9.96 28.06
CA TRP A 32 -6.70 -8.69 27.38
C TRP A 32 -7.32 -8.89 26.00
N GLN A 33 -6.79 -9.83 25.22
CA GLN A 33 -7.33 -10.18 23.90
C GLN A 33 -8.75 -10.75 23.98
N LYS A 34 -9.04 -11.58 24.99
CA LYS A 34 -10.40 -12.08 25.25
C LYS A 34 -11.36 -10.96 25.65
N LEU A 35 -10.90 -10.02 26.47
CA LEU A 35 -11.69 -8.85 26.88
C LEU A 35 -11.95 -7.88 25.74
N GLN A 36 -10.99 -7.67 24.83
CA GLN A 36 -11.09 -6.70 23.74
C GLN A 36 -12.32 -6.93 22.85
N LYS A 37 -12.61 -8.18 22.49
CA LYS A 37 -13.79 -8.54 21.69
C LYS A 37 -15.10 -8.20 22.42
N THR A 38 -15.14 -8.44 23.74
CA THR A 38 -16.31 -8.12 24.57
C THR A 38 -16.48 -6.60 24.74
N LEU A 39 -15.39 -5.88 25.00
CA LEU A 39 -15.38 -4.43 25.21
C LEU A 39 -15.79 -3.64 23.95
N GLN A 40 -15.48 -4.14 22.76
CA GLN A 40 -15.90 -3.53 21.48
C GLN A 40 -17.41 -3.69 21.21
N THR A 41 -18.06 -4.72 21.77
CA THR A 41 -19.50 -4.97 21.57
C THR A 41 -20.41 -4.31 22.61
N THR A 42 -19.85 -3.82 23.71
CA THR A 42 -20.62 -3.18 24.78
C THR A 42 -20.51 -1.67 24.70
N ASN A 43 -21.52 -1.03 24.11
CA ASN A 43 -21.69 0.42 24.12
C ASN A 43 -21.87 0.93 25.56
N ARG A 44 -20.86 1.58 26.14
CA ARG A 44 -21.06 2.47 27.30
C ARG A 44 -21.59 3.85 26.90
N ILE A 45 -21.85 4.10 25.61
CA ILE A 45 -22.49 5.31 25.09
C ILE A 45 -23.48 4.91 23.99
N ASN A 46 -24.77 5.25 24.19
CA ASN A 46 -25.86 4.90 23.27
C ASN A 46 -25.89 5.91 22.12
N PHE A 47 -25.42 5.52 20.94
CA PHE A 47 -25.58 6.33 19.73
C PHE A 47 -26.94 6.06 19.09
N SER A 48 -27.69 7.13 18.77
CA SER A 48 -29.08 7.10 18.27
C SER A 48 -29.24 6.47 16.88
N ASN A 49 -28.14 6.18 16.18
CA ASN A 49 -28.16 5.56 14.86
C ASN A 49 -27.60 4.13 14.95
N ARG A 50 -28.50 3.17 15.14
CA ARG A 50 -28.17 1.75 15.00
C ARG A 50 -28.24 1.36 13.51
N PRO A 51 -27.24 0.66 12.95
CA PRO A 51 -27.44 -0.07 11.71
C PRO A 51 -28.51 -1.15 11.93
N PRO A 52 -29.38 -1.44 10.94
CA PRO A 52 -30.35 -2.51 11.07
C PRO A 52 -29.62 -3.84 11.11
N LEU A 53 -29.56 -4.44 12.30
CA LEU A 53 -29.27 -5.86 12.47
C LEU A 53 -30.60 -6.59 12.20
N TYR A 54 -30.52 -7.69 11.44
CA TYR A 54 -31.56 -8.61 10.95
C TYR A 54 -32.07 -8.36 9.51
N PRO A 55 -32.07 -9.40 8.65
CA PRO A 55 -32.92 -9.40 7.46
C PRO A 55 -34.40 -9.49 7.89
N PRO A 56 -35.31 -8.77 7.22
CA PRO A 56 -36.72 -8.79 7.60
C PRO A 56 -37.33 -10.17 7.34
N VAL A 57 -38.01 -10.68 8.35
CA VAL A 57 -38.93 -11.82 8.22
C VAL A 57 -40.03 -11.42 7.25
N VAL A 58 -40.32 -12.31 6.29
CA VAL A 58 -41.40 -12.15 5.31
C VAL A 58 -42.73 -12.22 6.05
N GLU A 59 -43.37 -11.07 6.28
CA GLU A 59 -44.81 -11.01 6.52
C GLU A 59 -45.45 -10.29 5.34
N ALA A 60 -46.25 -11.07 4.60
CA ALA A 60 -47.05 -10.59 3.49
C ALA A 60 -48.13 -9.65 4.02
N GLN A 61 -48.12 -8.39 3.59
CA GLN A 61 -49.33 -7.56 3.52
C GLN A 61 -49.20 -6.53 2.39
N ASN A 62 -50.14 -6.63 1.46
CA ASN A 62 -50.34 -5.70 0.36
C ASN A 62 -50.69 -4.30 0.89
N THR A 63 -50.04 -3.24 0.40
CA THR A 63 -50.70 -1.98 -0.01
C THR A 63 -49.72 -1.02 -0.69
N SER A 64 -50.05 -0.67 -1.95
CA SER A 64 -49.84 0.60 -2.66
C SER A 64 -48.45 1.26 -2.74
N ASP A 65 -47.90 1.20 -3.95
CA ASP A 65 -47.13 2.24 -4.67
C ASP A 65 -46.69 3.47 -3.88
N VAL A 66 -45.42 3.45 -3.47
CA VAL A 66 -44.60 4.67 -3.34
C VAL A 66 -43.31 4.40 -4.10
N THR A 67 -43.15 5.06 -5.25
CA THR A 67 -41.90 5.12 -5.99
C THR A 67 -40.87 5.86 -5.16
N VAL A 68 -40.11 5.12 -4.34
CA VAL A 68 -38.88 5.61 -3.74
C VAL A 68 -37.87 5.76 -4.87
N THR A 69 -37.87 6.93 -5.50
CA THR A 69 -36.70 7.39 -6.25
C THR A 69 -35.55 7.45 -5.25
N THR A 70 -34.67 6.45 -5.29
CA THR A 70 -33.39 6.49 -4.62
C THR A 70 -32.64 7.68 -5.17
N ARG A 71 -32.75 8.82 -4.48
CA ARG A 71 -31.95 10.01 -4.74
C ARG A 71 -30.50 9.63 -4.43
N MET A 72 -29.80 9.11 -5.42
CA MET A 72 -28.34 9.00 -5.39
C MET A 72 -27.81 10.41 -5.17
N LYS A 73 -27.50 10.75 -3.92
CA LYS A 73 -26.61 11.87 -3.62
C LYS A 73 -25.23 11.47 -4.12
N ARG A 74 -24.97 11.67 -5.41
CA ARG A 74 -23.59 11.85 -5.87
C ARG A 74 -23.16 13.21 -5.31
N SER A 75 -22.45 13.15 -4.19
CA SER A 75 -21.87 14.34 -3.59
C SER A 75 -20.77 14.84 -4.51
N TRP A 76 -20.77 16.12 -4.84
CA TRP A 76 -19.67 16.76 -5.57
C TRP A 76 -18.32 16.56 -4.84
N ALA A 77 -18.36 16.32 -3.52
CA ALA A 77 -17.19 15.93 -2.74
C ALA A 77 -16.67 14.52 -3.05
N ASP A 78 -17.54 13.56 -3.39
CA ASP A 78 -17.11 12.21 -3.80
C ASP A 78 -16.51 12.23 -5.21
N GLU A 79 -17.00 13.12 -6.08
CA GLU A 79 -16.45 13.35 -7.42
C GLU A 79 -15.10 14.10 -7.35
N LEU A 80 -14.98 15.07 -6.45
CA LEU A 80 -13.72 15.75 -6.14
C LEU A 80 -12.70 14.82 -5.47
N LEU A 81 -13.13 13.98 -4.51
CA LEU A 81 -12.28 12.97 -3.87
C LEU A 81 -11.89 11.86 -4.86
N ASN A 82 -12.77 11.43 -5.76
CA ASN A 82 -12.42 10.53 -6.86
C ASN A 82 -11.45 11.17 -7.87
N THR A 83 -11.40 12.49 -7.96
CA THR A 83 -10.45 13.21 -8.82
C THR A 83 -9.11 13.44 -8.10
N ILE A 84 -9.13 13.73 -6.79
CA ILE A 84 -7.93 13.89 -5.94
C ILE A 84 -7.24 12.54 -5.70
N ASN A 85 -8.00 11.45 -5.53
CA ASN A 85 -7.45 10.10 -5.37
C ASN A 85 -6.85 9.51 -6.66
N LYS A 86 -7.00 10.20 -7.81
CA LYS A 86 -6.40 9.84 -9.11
C LYS A 86 -5.11 10.59 -9.41
N VAL A 87 -4.73 11.59 -8.60
CA VAL A 87 -3.46 12.30 -8.78
C VAL A 87 -2.39 11.63 -7.92
N PRO A 88 -1.33 11.07 -8.52
CA PRO A 88 -0.27 10.40 -7.76
C PRO A 88 0.60 11.37 -6.97
N CYS A 89 0.57 12.66 -7.28
CA CYS A 89 1.37 13.71 -6.67
C CYS A 89 0.75 14.19 -5.36
N TYR A 90 1.58 14.36 -4.32
CA TYR A 90 1.12 14.78 -2.99
C TYR A 90 2.18 15.59 -2.25
N ASP A 91 1.72 16.57 -1.48
CA ASP A 91 2.59 17.39 -0.62
C ASP A 91 2.55 16.96 0.86
N SER A 92 1.63 16.07 1.22
CA SER A 92 1.44 15.58 2.59
C SER A 92 1.59 14.05 2.65
N PRO A 93 2.09 13.49 3.78
CA PRO A 93 2.32 12.05 3.88
C PRO A 93 1.05 11.24 3.60
N ILE A 94 1.18 10.18 2.80
CA ILE A 94 0.07 9.26 2.54
C ILE A 94 -0.26 8.49 3.84
N PRO A 95 -1.49 8.59 4.36
CA PRO A 95 -1.88 7.88 5.57
C PRO A 95 -1.69 6.38 5.41
N PHE A 96 -1.22 5.70 6.47
CA PHE A 96 -1.08 4.24 6.48
C PHE A 96 -0.27 3.62 5.32
N MET A 97 0.61 4.39 4.66
CA MET A 97 1.42 3.88 3.54
C MET A 97 2.27 2.65 3.91
N ASN A 98 2.70 2.54 5.16
CA ASN A 98 3.43 1.38 5.68
C ASN A 98 2.60 0.08 5.69
N TYR A 99 1.27 0.17 5.65
CA TYR A 99 0.36 -0.97 5.61
C TYR A 99 -0.06 -1.34 4.21
N LEU A 100 0.37 -0.58 3.19
CA LEU A 100 0.09 -0.90 1.80
C LEU A 100 0.91 -2.09 1.33
N SER A 101 0.32 -2.80 0.39
CA SER A 101 0.96 -3.90 -0.31
C SER A 101 2.06 -3.36 -1.21
N GLN A 102 3.13 -4.13 -1.35
CA GLN A 102 4.37 -3.69 -1.98
C GLN A 102 4.84 -4.71 -3.00
N VAL A 103 5.50 -4.22 -4.04
CA VAL A 103 6.16 -5.03 -5.07
C VAL A 103 7.60 -4.58 -5.17
N VAL A 104 8.53 -5.52 -5.02
CA VAL A 104 9.97 -5.26 -5.13
C VAL A 104 10.47 -5.76 -6.47
N ILE A 105 11.06 -4.86 -7.25
CA ILE A 105 11.52 -5.07 -8.62
C ILE A 105 13.05 -4.99 -8.62
N GLU A 106 13.70 -5.97 -9.22
CA GLU A 106 15.15 -5.95 -9.43
C GLU A 106 15.47 -5.15 -10.71
N VAL A 107 16.31 -4.13 -10.57
CA VAL A 107 16.81 -3.31 -11.68
C VAL A 107 18.34 -3.33 -11.71
N PRO A 108 18.99 -3.20 -12.88
CA PRO A 108 20.45 -3.32 -12.98
C PRO A 108 21.23 -2.30 -12.13
N SER A 109 20.77 -1.06 -12.09
CA SER A 109 21.48 0.06 -11.44
C SER A 109 20.53 1.25 -11.20
N LEU A 110 20.97 2.23 -10.41
CA LEU A 110 20.22 3.48 -10.22
C LEU A 110 19.90 4.18 -11.54
N SER A 111 20.82 4.24 -12.51
CA SER A 111 20.58 4.91 -13.79
C SER A 111 19.46 4.26 -14.60
N SER A 112 19.29 2.94 -14.49
CA SER A 112 18.25 2.21 -15.24
C SER A 112 16.82 2.62 -14.85
N ILE A 113 16.61 3.15 -13.64
CA ILE A 113 15.29 3.63 -13.24
C ILE A 113 14.89 4.93 -13.94
N PHE A 114 15.85 5.63 -14.56
CA PHE A 114 15.64 6.86 -15.34
C PHE A 114 15.64 6.58 -16.85
N GLU A 115 15.56 5.32 -17.27
CA GLU A 115 15.33 5.00 -18.68
C GLU A 115 13.85 5.18 -19.01
N LEU A 116 13.54 5.97 -20.04
CA LEU A 116 12.15 6.25 -20.42
C LEU A 116 11.36 4.96 -20.68
N ALA A 117 11.96 4.01 -21.39
CA ALA A 117 11.35 2.71 -21.67
C ALA A 117 11.03 1.92 -20.38
N PHE A 118 11.83 2.04 -19.33
CA PHE A 118 11.53 1.42 -18.04
C PHE A 118 10.38 2.13 -17.33
N LEU A 119 10.37 3.47 -17.35
CA LEU A 119 9.31 4.28 -16.75
C LEU A 119 7.95 4.06 -17.43
N GLU A 120 7.92 3.92 -18.75
CA GLU A 120 6.70 3.61 -19.52
C GLU A 120 6.11 2.26 -19.10
N LYS A 121 6.94 1.23 -18.95
CA LYS A 121 6.51 -0.08 -18.42
C LYS A 121 5.95 0.05 -17.01
N MET A 122 6.66 0.75 -16.13
CA MET A 122 6.20 0.96 -14.76
C MET A 122 4.89 1.76 -14.69
N CYS A 123 4.67 2.66 -15.65
CA CYS A 123 3.43 3.41 -15.80
C CYS A 123 2.26 2.52 -16.26
N SER A 124 2.51 1.64 -17.25
CA SER A 124 1.50 0.75 -17.82
C SER A 124 0.99 -0.30 -16.83
N MET A 125 1.70 -0.54 -15.72
CA MET A 125 1.27 -1.48 -14.69
C MET A 125 -0.15 -1.18 -14.19
N HIS A 126 -0.49 0.09 -13.98
CA HIS A 126 -1.81 0.47 -13.45
C HIS A 126 -2.96 -0.03 -14.34
N GLU A 127 -2.81 0.09 -15.67
CA GLU A 127 -3.79 -0.40 -16.64
C GLU A 127 -3.83 -1.93 -16.68
N HIS A 128 -2.67 -2.59 -16.62
CA HIS A 128 -2.55 -4.05 -16.72
C HIS A 128 -3.19 -4.80 -15.54
N ILE A 129 -3.18 -4.23 -14.34
CA ILE A 129 -3.76 -4.85 -13.14
C ILE A 129 -5.04 -4.14 -12.66
N ALA A 130 -5.62 -3.26 -13.48
CA ALA A 130 -6.76 -2.42 -13.11
C ALA A 130 -7.98 -3.23 -12.66
N THR A 131 -8.23 -4.38 -13.29
CA THR A 131 -9.39 -5.24 -12.97
C THR A 131 -9.23 -5.88 -11.59
N GLU A 132 -8.02 -6.32 -11.25
CA GLU A 132 -7.74 -6.90 -9.93
C GLU A 132 -7.68 -5.83 -8.84
N LEU A 133 -7.23 -4.60 -9.17
CA LEU A 133 -7.26 -3.46 -8.25
C LEU A 133 -8.69 -2.99 -7.95
N SER A 134 -9.58 -2.97 -8.93
CA SER A 134 -10.96 -2.48 -8.73
C SER A 134 -11.77 -3.34 -7.77
N ALA A 135 -11.39 -4.60 -7.58
CA ALA A 135 -11.97 -5.48 -6.56
C ALA A 135 -11.74 -4.97 -5.12
N PHE A 136 -10.81 -4.02 -4.92
CA PHE A 136 -10.53 -3.42 -3.62
C PHE A 136 -11.17 -2.04 -3.43
N ASP A 137 -11.81 -1.47 -4.46
CA ASP A 137 -12.27 -0.08 -4.46
C ASP A 137 -13.24 0.25 -3.32
N ASP A 138 -14.05 -0.71 -2.89
CA ASP A 138 -15.00 -0.55 -1.77
C ASP A 138 -14.33 -0.52 -0.39
N PHE A 139 -13.04 -0.92 -0.29
CA PHE A 139 -12.34 -1.07 0.99
C PHE A 139 -11.20 -0.07 1.20
N THR A 140 -10.49 0.29 0.13
CA THR A 140 -9.38 1.26 0.19
C THR A 140 -9.81 2.59 -0.41
N PRO A 141 -9.39 3.74 0.15
CA PRO A 141 -9.61 5.04 -0.50
C PRO A 141 -8.59 5.32 -1.62
N TYR A 142 -7.49 4.58 -1.67
CA TYR A 142 -6.40 4.83 -2.62
C TYR A 142 -6.69 4.20 -3.98
N ARG A 143 -6.25 4.88 -5.05
CA ARG A 143 -6.39 4.41 -6.44
C ARG A 143 -5.06 4.39 -7.19
N ASN A 144 -4.08 5.18 -6.79
CA ASN A 144 -2.81 5.27 -7.50
C ASN A 144 -1.80 4.23 -7.02
N ILE A 145 -1.06 3.66 -7.97
CA ILE A 145 0.18 2.95 -7.66
C ILE A 145 1.28 3.98 -7.46
N TRP A 146 2.02 3.91 -6.37
CA TRP A 146 3.18 4.77 -6.16
C TRP A 146 4.46 4.05 -6.60
N SER A 147 4.70 4.12 -7.91
CA SER A 147 5.90 3.61 -8.58
C SER A 147 6.85 4.75 -8.94
N ILE A 148 8.10 4.42 -9.28
CA ILE A 148 9.10 5.42 -9.70
C ILE A 148 8.62 6.32 -10.84
N ALA A 149 7.83 5.80 -11.79
CA ALA A 149 7.29 6.58 -12.91
C ALA A 149 6.37 7.71 -12.43
N ASN A 150 5.55 7.44 -11.42
CA ASN A 150 4.69 8.45 -10.83
C ASN A 150 5.50 9.49 -10.02
N PHE A 151 6.57 9.08 -9.34
CA PHE A 151 7.47 10.06 -8.71
C PHE A 151 8.17 10.94 -9.75
N VAL A 152 8.64 10.38 -10.86
CA VAL A 152 9.27 11.17 -11.93
C VAL A 152 8.28 12.13 -12.58
N SER A 153 7.05 11.69 -12.83
CA SER A 153 5.97 12.55 -13.34
C SER A 153 5.70 13.73 -12.41
N CYS A 154 5.57 13.48 -11.11
CA CYS A 154 5.26 14.52 -10.13
C CYS A 154 6.42 15.46 -9.80
N LEU A 155 7.66 14.99 -9.89
CA LEU A 155 8.86 15.79 -9.68
C LEU A 155 9.29 16.55 -10.95
N SER A 156 8.68 16.25 -12.10
CA SER A 156 8.93 17.00 -13.33
C SER A 156 8.51 18.47 -13.16
N PRO A 157 9.28 19.43 -13.72
CA PRO A 157 8.89 20.83 -13.74
C PRO A 157 7.61 21.11 -14.53
N ASN A 158 7.17 20.18 -15.38
CA ASN A 158 5.93 20.30 -16.14
C ASN A 158 4.68 19.91 -15.33
N TYR A 159 4.84 19.49 -14.06
CA TYR A 159 3.76 19.10 -13.15
C TYR A 159 2.78 18.13 -13.80
N LEU A 160 3.32 17.07 -14.40
CA LEU A 160 2.51 16.07 -15.09
C LEU A 160 1.60 15.38 -14.07
N PHE A 161 0.31 15.24 -14.41
CA PHE A 161 -0.67 14.55 -13.57
C PHE A 161 -0.64 13.04 -13.73
N ASN A 162 -0.02 12.56 -14.82
CA ASN A 162 0.10 11.14 -15.16
C ASN A 162 1.53 10.83 -15.63
N CYS A 163 1.93 9.57 -15.54
CA CYS A 163 3.22 9.11 -16.04
C CYS A 163 3.21 8.80 -17.55
N THR A 164 2.06 8.86 -18.23
CA THR A 164 1.93 8.54 -19.66
C THR A 164 2.48 9.63 -20.57
N GLU A 165 2.57 10.87 -20.08
CA GLU A 165 3.06 12.03 -20.84
C GLU A 165 4.54 12.34 -20.59
N LEU A 166 5.28 11.42 -19.94
CA LEU A 166 6.68 11.61 -19.63
C LEU A 166 7.54 11.74 -20.90
N SER A 167 8.29 12.84 -20.99
CA SER A 167 9.29 13.03 -22.04
C SER A 167 10.71 12.77 -21.52
N ALA A 168 11.66 12.53 -22.43
CA ALA A 168 13.07 12.37 -22.07
C ALA A 168 13.65 13.60 -21.32
N ASN A 169 13.13 14.80 -21.61
CA ASN A 169 13.56 16.02 -20.92
C ASN A 169 13.08 16.06 -19.46
N ASP A 170 11.86 15.61 -19.20
CA ASP A 170 11.33 15.47 -17.84
C ASP A 170 12.20 14.53 -17.02
N VAL A 171 12.47 13.35 -17.58
CA VAL A 171 13.26 12.31 -16.93
C VAL A 171 14.68 12.80 -16.62
N ASN A 172 15.34 13.46 -17.58
CA ASN A 172 16.68 13.98 -17.36
C ASN A 172 16.72 15.10 -16.29
N THR A 173 15.72 15.97 -16.28
CA THR A 173 15.62 17.04 -15.26
C THR A 173 15.45 16.45 -13.86
N VAL A 174 14.56 15.46 -13.72
CA VAL A 174 14.33 14.77 -12.45
C VAL A 174 15.54 13.95 -12.03
N HIS A 175 16.22 13.29 -12.96
CA HIS A 175 17.46 12.58 -12.69
C HIS A 175 18.54 13.51 -12.12
N HIS A 176 18.70 14.71 -12.69
CA HIS A 176 19.60 15.73 -12.14
C HIS A 176 19.18 16.20 -10.74
N LEU A 177 17.88 16.43 -10.51
CA LEU A 177 17.35 16.81 -9.20
C LEU A 177 17.64 15.74 -8.15
N ILE A 178 17.33 14.48 -8.44
CA ILE A 178 17.57 13.36 -7.52
C ILE A 178 19.06 13.20 -7.26
N SER A 179 19.89 13.25 -8.31
CA SER A 179 21.36 13.19 -8.17
C SER A 179 21.89 14.30 -7.26
N TYR A 180 21.34 15.52 -7.37
CA TYR A 180 21.66 16.64 -6.50
C TYR A 180 21.22 16.40 -5.04
N CYS A 181 20.09 15.72 -4.82
CA CYS A 181 19.55 15.44 -3.50
C CYS A 181 20.16 14.22 -2.79
N ILE A 182 20.82 13.30 -3.51
CA ILE A 182 21.44 12.09 -2.93
C ILE A 182 22.36 12.40 -1.73
N PRO A 183 23.28 13.39 -1.79
CA PRO A 183 24.17 13.71 -0.67
C PRO A 183 23.44 14.18 0.60
N TYR A 184 22.21 14.69 0.47
CA TYR A 184 21.39 15.21 1.56
C TYR A 184 20.42 14.17 2.13
N ARG A 185 20.47 12.93 1.63
CA ARG A 185 19.49 11.90 1.98
C ARG A 185 19.40 11.63 3.48
N ASP A 186 20.54 11.44 4.13
CA ASP A 186 20.56 11.10 5.55
C ASP A 186 20.06 12.27 6.41
N GLN A 187 20.42 13.50 6.05
CA GLN A 187 19.89 14.71 6.70
C GLN A 187 18.39 14.85 6.46
N LEU A 188 17.90 14.61 5.24
CA LEU A 188 16.48 14.66 4.90
C LEU A 188 15.67 13.66 5.72
N ILE A 189 16.12 12.40 5.79
CA ILE A 189 15.44 11.34 6.56
C ILE A 189 15.44 11.69 8.04
N THR A 190 16.58 12.12 8.58
CA THR A 190 16.71 12.52 10.00
C THR A 190 15.82 13.70 10.33
N CYS A 191 15.81 14.73 9.48
CA CYS A 191 14.95 15.90 9.59
C CYS A 191 13.48 15.50 9.68
N LYS A 192 12.97 14.70 8.75
CA LYS A 192 11.54 14.30 8.73
C LYS A 192 11.15 13.44 9.93
N ILE A 193 12.04 12.55 10.38
CA ILE A 193 11.78 11.71 11.57
C ILE A 193 11.79 12.54 12.85
N ALA A 194 12.80 13.38 13.05
CA ALA A 194 12.97 14.16 14.29
C ALA A 194 12.00 15.33 14.39
N CYS A 195 11.75 16.01 13.26
CA CYS A 195 11.06 17.29 13.23
C CYS A 195 9.61 17.18 12.76
N LYS A 196 9.19 16.02 12.25
CA LYS A 196 7.88 15.73 11.63
C LYS A 196 7.56 16.71 10.49
N GLU A 197 7.08 17.90 10.86
CA GLU A 197 6.60 18.95 9.96
C GLU A 197 7.12 20.35 10.33
N ASN A 198 7.96 20.50 11.37
CA ASN A 198 8.46 21.82 11.76
C ASN A 198 9.61 22.28 10.84
N PRO A 199 9.41 23.28 9.96
CA PRO A 199 10.43 23.75 9.02
C PRO A 199 11.56 24.53 9.72
N SER A 200 11.34 25.01 10.95
CA SER A 200 12.34 25.75 11.74
C SER A 200 13.24 24.85 12.60
N CYS A 201 13.15 23.53 12.40
CA CYS A 201 13.93 22.56 13.14
C CYS A 201 15.41 22.61 12.76
N ALA A 202 16.30 22.61 13.76
CA ALA A 202 17.75 22.68 13.55
C ALA A 202 18.27 21.56 12.64
N SER A 203 17.73 20.35 12.74
CA SER A 203 18.12 19.21 11.92
C SER A 203 17.77 19.33 10.43
N CYS A 204 16.99 20.34 10.03
CA CYS A 204 16.54 20.56 8.66
C CYS A 204 17.26 21.72 7.96
N GLN A 205 18.14 22.46 8.65
CA GLN A 205 18.77 23.68 8.11
C GLN A 205 19.72 23.42 6.92
N GLU A 206 20.31 22.22 6.85
CA GLU A 206 21.27 21.83 5.81
C GLU A 206 20.60 21.23 4.57
N VAL A 207 19.29 20.95 4.61
CA VAL A 207 18.58 20.30 3.51
C VAL A 207 18.03 21.38 2.57
N PRO A 208 18.42 21.39 1.29
CA PRO A 208 17.86 22.32 0.31
C PRO A 208 16.34 22.19 0.19
N SER A 209 15.65 23.31 -0.06
CA SER A 209 14.18 23.34 -0.14
C SER A 209 13.62 22.41 -1.22
N ASN A 210 14.30 22.32 -2.37
CA ASN A 210 13.97 21.42 -3.48
C ASN A 210 14.13 19.93 -3.12
N CYS A 211 14.92 19.59 -2.10
CA CYS A 211 15.07 18.22 -1.60
C CYS A 211 14.15 17.89 -0.41
N SER A 212 13.45 18.89 0.14
CA SER A 212 12.69 18.77 1.41
C SER A 212 11.22 18.35 1.26
N THR A 213 10.78 18.07 0.03
CA THR A 213 9.38 17.72 -0.27
C THR A 213 9.00 16.35 0.32
N ALA A 214 7.69 16.13 0.55
CA ALA A 214 7.19 14.85 1.03
C ALA A 214 7.53 13.70 0.06
N MET A 215 7.36 13.92 -1.24
CA MET A 215 7.71 12.94 -2.26
C MET A 215 9.22 12.67 -2.33
N MET A 216 10.09 13.67 -2.15
CA MET A 216 11.53 13.41 -2.13
C MET A 216 11.92 12.55 -0.92
N PHE A 217 11.31 12.81 0.24
CA PHE A 217 11.49 11.98 1.42
C PHE A 217 11.01 10.53 1.17
N ASP A 218 9.78 10.35 0.68
CA ASP A 218 9.22 9.02 0.43
C ASP A 218 9.99 8.27 -0.67
N LEU A 219 10.54 8.97 -1.67
CA LEU A 219 11.43 8.38 -2.66
C LEU A 219 12.66 7.76 -2.01
N PHE A 220 13.39 8.51 -1.18
CA PHE A 220 14.63 8.03 -0.56
C PHE A 220 14.44 7.09 0.63
N TYR A 221 13.32 7.21 1.34
CA TYR A 221 13.03 6.43 2.54
C TYR A 221 12.24 5.15 2.23
N ARG A 222 11.40 5.15 1.18
CA ARG A 222 10.45 4.06 0.92
C ARG A 222 10.61 3.36 -0.43
N LEU A 223 10.93 4.10 -1.50
CA LEU A 223 11.06 3.52 -2.85
C LEU A 223 12.47 3.01 -3.12
N LEU A 224 13.48 3.85 -2.87
CA LEU A 224 14.87 3.53 -3.14
C LEU A 224 15.49 2.74 -1.97
N PRO A 225 16.38 1.77 -2.28
CA PRO A 225 17.06 1.01 -1.25
C PRO A 225 18.08 1.87 -0.49
N ARG A 226 18.58 1.35 0.63
CA ARG A 226 19.62 2.03 1.41
C ARG A 226 20.93 2.15 0.65
N ASP A 227 21.35 1.10 -0.04
CA ASP A 227 22.52 1.09 -0.89
C ASP A 227 22.13 1.40 -2.33
N LEU A 228 22.49 2.59 -2.82
CA LEU A 228 22.18 3.03 -4.19
C LEU A 228 23.19 2.51 -5.23
N ASP A 229 24.33 2.00 -4.79
CA ASP A 229 25.38 1.45 -5.65
C ASP A 229 25.22 -0.07 -5.85
N ALA A 230 24.24 -0.68 -5.19
CA ALA A 230 23.92 -2.09 -5.30
C ALA A 230 23.58 -2.53 -6.73
N GLN A 231 24.09 -3.69 -7.13
CA GLN A 231 23.86 -4.32 -8.43
C GLN A 231 23.56 -5.82 -8.22
N PRO A 232 22.30 -6.28 -8.37
CA PRO A 232 21.13 -5.50 -8.76
C PRO A 232 20.63 -4.58 -7.64
N LEU A 233 19.99 -3.49 -8.05
CA LEU A 233 19.28 -2.55 -7.18
C LEU A 233 17.84 -3.07 -6.98
N HIS A 234 17.32 -3.00 -5.75
CA HIS A 234 15.95 -3.39 -5.43
C HIS A 234 15.07 -2.16 -5.27
N LEU A 235 14.16 -1.94 -6.22
CA LEU A 235 13.22 -0.84 -6.24
C LEU A 235 11.88 -1.28 -5.66
N ASN A 236 11.39 -0.55 -4.68
CA ASN A 236 10.07 -0.79 -4.10
C ASN A 236 8.98 -0.03 -4.86
N THR A 237 7.76 -0.56 -4.86
CA THR A 237 6.57 0.06 -5.45
C THR A 237 5.37 -0.24 -4.56
N PHE A 238 4.60 0.79 -4.20
CA PHE A 238 3.42 0.63 -3.36
C PHE A 238 2.16 0.51 -4.21
N LEU A 239 1.36 -0.51 -3.91
CA LEU A 239 0.04 -0.70 -4.51
C LEU A 239 -1.01 0.05 -3.69
N PRO A 240 -2.11 0.51 -4.30
CA PRO A 240 -3.20 1.20 -3.60
C PRO A 240 -4.05 0.30 -2.69
N VAL A 241 -3.52 -0.87 -2.28
CA VAL A 241 -4.25 -1.92 -1.56
C VAL A 241 -3.54 -2.19 -0.23
N PHE A 242 -4.26 -2.16 0.89
CA PHE A 242 -3.66 -2.55 2.17
C PHE A 242 -3.33 -4.04 2.20
N THR A 243 -2.31 -4.41 2.94
CA THR A 243 -2.05 -5.82 3.28
C THR A 243 -3.23 -6.40 4.05
N LEU A 244 -3.34 -7.74 4.07
CA LEU A 244 -4.37 -8.44 4.85
C LEU A 244 -4.39 -7.96 6.32
N SER A 245 -3.20 -7.77 6.90
CA SER A 245 -3.06 -7.23 8.26
C SER A 245 -3.57 -5.80 8.39
N GLY A 246 -3.33 -4.95 7.38
CA GLY A 246 -3.79 -3.57 7.33
C GLY A 246 -5.31 -3.48 7.40
N TYR A 247 -6.04 -4.23 6.56
CA TYR A 247 -7.50 -4.26 6.63
C TYR A 247 -8.02 -4.88 7.93
N ALA A 248 -7.36 -5.93 8.44
CA ALA A 248 -7.74 -6.54 9.70
C ALA A 248 -7.67 -5.55 10.87
N THR A 249 -6.70 -4.61 10.88
CA THR A 249 -6.64 -3.55 11.91
C THR A 249 -7.85 -2.62 11.89
N GLN A 250 -8.52 -2.50 10.75
CA GLN A 250 -9.72 -1.69 10.55
C GLN A 250 -11.01 -2.52 10.67
N ASN A 251 -10.93 -3.79 11.09
CA ASN A 251 -12.03 -4.77 11.12
C ASN A 251 -12.69 -5.01 9.74
N ILE A 252 -11.95 -4.80 8.66
CA ILE A 252 -12.40 -5.11 7.30
C ILE A 252 -11.91 -6.52 6.95
N VAL A 253 -12.84 -7.41 6.59
CA VAL A 253 -12.54 -8.79 6.23
C VAL A 253 -12.53 -8.92 4.71
N ILE A 254 -11.35 -9.17 4.15
CA ILE A 254 -11.16 -9.40 2.72
C ILE A 254 -10.82 -10.87 2.47
N THR A 255 -11.37 -11.44 1.40
CA THR A 255 -11.09 -12.81 0.99
C THR A 255 -9.68 -12.93 0.42
N ILE A 256 -8.98 -14.00 0.78
CA ILE A 256 -7.60 -14.28 0.32
C ILE A 256 -7.55 -14.40 -1.21
N ASP A 257 -8.64 -14.83 -1.85
CA ASP A 257 -8.73 -14.97 -3.30
C ASP A 257 -8.51 -13.66 -4.06
N LEU A 258 -8.93 -12.50 -3.51
CA LEU A 258 -8.66 -11.21 -4.15
C LEU A 258 -7.16 -10.93 -4.22
N TYR A 259 -6.44 -11.25 -3.15
CA TYR A 259 -4.98 -11.14 -3.11
C TYR A 259 -4.29 -12.13 -4.05
N ASN A 260 -4.77 -13.38 -4.10
CA ASN A 260 -4.27 -14.39 -5.03
C ASN A 260 -4.46 -13.95 -6.50
N ASN A 261 -5.56 -13.26 -6.82
CA ASN A 261 -5.83 -12.74 -8.15
C ASN A 261 -4.87 -11.59 -8.49
N LEU A 262 -4.74 -10.63 -7.58
CA LEU A 262 -3.85 -9.48 -7.74
C LEU A 262 -2.39 -9.90 -7.93
N GLU A 263 -1.91 -10.83 -7.10
CA GLU A 263 -0.55 -11.34 -7.22
C GLU A 263 -0.30 -12.05 -8.55
N ARG A 264 -1.24 -12.88 -9.01
CA ARG A 264 -1.15 -13.52 -10.33
C ARG A 264 -1.15 -12.50 -11.46
N ALA A 265 -1.89 -11.40 -11.33
CA ALA A 265 -1.88 -10.31 -12.31
C ALA A 265 -0.52 -9.62 -12.36
N ILE A 266 0.07 -9.31 -11.20
CA ILE A 266 1.40 -8.71 -11.09
C ILE A 266 2.46 -9.64 -11.71
N VAL A 267 2.46 -10.93 -11.37
CA VAL A 267 3.41 -11.91 -11.94
C VAL A 267 3.28 -11.98 -13.47
N ARG A 268 2.05 -11.98 -14.00
CA ARG A 268 1.80 -11.96 -15.45
C ARG A 268 2.35 -10.69 -16.10
N PHE A 269 2.09 -9.53 -15.50
CA PHE A 269 2.61 -8.24 -15.95
C PHE A 269 4.14 -8.22 -15.98
N MET A 270 4.79 -8.64 -14.89
CA MET A 270 6.26 -8.67 -14.81
C MET A 270 6.86 -9.58 -15.88
N LYS A 271 6.24 -10.74 -16.13
CA LYS A 271 6.64 -11.64 -17.21
C LYS A 271 6.43 -11.03 -18.60
N HIS A 272 5.31 -10.32 -18.81
CA HIS A 272 5.00 -9.67 -20.08
C HIS A 272 6.02 -8.58 -20.43
N GLU A 273 6.36 -7.74 -19.45
CA GLU A 273 7.27 -6.61 -19.64
C GLU A 273 8.77 -6.98 -19.51
N ASN A 274 9.06 -8.26 -19.25
CA ASN A 274 10.38 -8.81 -18.99
C ASN A 274 11.09 -8.10 -17.81
N LEU A 275 10.34 -7.84 -16.75
CA LEU A 275 10.83 -7.27 -15.49
C LEU A 275 11.12 -8.39 -14.49
N ARG A 276 12.22 -8.26 -13.74
CA ARG A 276 12.55 -9.21 -12.67
C ARG A 276 11.90 -8.75 -11.37
N MET A 277 11.02 -9.59 -10.84
CA MET A 277 10.36 -9.35 -9.57
C MET A 277 11.03 -10.20 -8.49
N LYS A 278 11.39 -9.58 -7.37
CA LYS A 278 11.98 -10.29 -6.24
C LYS A 278 10.93 -10.78 -5.27
N GLU A 279 9.97 -9.92 -4.94
CA GLU A 279 8.99 -10.18 -3.91
C GLU A 279 7.69 -9.41 -4.16
N VAL A 280 6.58 -10.00 -3.73
CA VAL A 280 5.28 -9.32 -3.61
C VAL A 280 4.81 -9.45 -2.16
N SER A 281 4.81 -8.33 -1.45
CA SER A 281 4.30 -8.23 -0.09
C SER A 281 2.82 -7.83 -0.15
N VAL A 282 1.93 -8.82 -0.29
CA VAL A 282 0.46 -8.60 -0.23
C VAL A 282 -0.16 -9.06 1.10
N GLY A 283 0.68 -9.34 2.11
CA GLY A 283 0.25 -9.89 3.40
C GLY A 283 0.27 -11.43 3.49
N ARG A 284 0.95 -12.11 2.55
CA ARG A 284 1.45 -13.47 2.79
C ARG A 284 2.86 -13.37 3.37
N ILE A 285 3.06 -13.91 4.56
CA ILE A 285 4.39 -14.37 4.95
C ILE A 285 4.65 -15.56 4.04
N TYR A 286 5.47 -15.40 3.02
CA TYR A 286 5.98 -16.52 2.25
C TYR A 286 6.89 -17.34 3.16
N GLU A 287 6.41 -18.50 3.61
CA GLU A 287 7.29 -19.59 4.01
C GLU A 287 8.00 -20.06 2.75
N ASP A 288 9.17 -19.50 2.45
CA ASP A 288 10.07 -20.11 1.48
C ASP A 288 11.36 -20.54 2.19
N GLY A 289 11.22 -21.66 2.90
CA GLY A 289 12.30 -22.52 3.35
C GLY A 289 12.66 -23.59 2.31
N THR A 290 12.37 -23.37 1.03
CA THR A 290 12.81 -24.29 -0.03
C THR A 290 14.03 -23.74 -0.76
N GLN A 291 15.19 -24.26 -0.37
CA GLN A 291 16.38 -24.31 -1.19
C GLN A 291 16.02 -24.92 -2.56
N HIS A 292 15.95 -24.09 -3.61
CA HIS A 292 16.16 -24.60 -4.96
C HIS A 292 17.66 -24.68 -5.22
N ASN A 293 18.20 -25.85 -4.88
CA ASN A 293 19.44 -26.35 -5.48
C ASN A 293 19.15 -26.82 -6.92
N SER A 294 20.11 -26.55 -7.79
CA SER A 294 20.29 -26.99 -9.21
C SER A 294 19.74 -26.05 -10.26
#